data_AF-A0A4U1IS25-F1
#
_entry.id   AF-A0A4U1IS25-F1
#
_cell.length_a   1.000
_cell.length_b   1.000
_cell.length_c   1.000
_cell.angle_alpha   90.00
_cell.angle_beta   90.00
_cell.angle_gamma   90.00
#
_symmetry.space_group_name_H-M   'P 1'
#
loop_
_entity.id
_entity.type
_entity.pdbx_description
1 polymer ?
#
loop_
_entity_poly.entity_id
_entity_poly.type
_entity_poly.pdbx_seq_one_letter_code
_entity_poly.pdbx_strand_id
1 'polypeptide(L)'
;MTKRLIRFAKRLAAWEADHPIEELQRIEFRNRDGSPDLRPSVYELDVSHPALVQAYAEHAAAAEIDPPTTALAIDASNPARTSVPTPGSAKFSFIMEAHREVLLKDVDDLHAFILELSQDPSERRSTIRKAEILAYARARLEAGDPEWDAVSTSPKLKKWKLK
;
A
#
# COMPACT_ATOMS: atom_id res chain seq x y z
N MET A 1 -13.73 8.92 13.83
CA MET A 1 -13.47 7.87 12.83
C MET A 1 -12.34 7.01 13.35
N THR A 2 -12.48 5.68 13.26
CA THR A 2 -11.51 4.74 13.84
C THR A 2 -10.42 4.48 12.80
N LYS A 3 -9.19 4.90 13.08
CA LYS A 3 -8.04 4.61 12.22
C LYS A 3 -7.64 3.14 12.32
N ARG A 4 -7.12 2.60 11.23
CA ARG A 4 -6.60 1.23 11.13
C ARG A 4 -5.26 1.23 10.39
N LEU A 5 -4.46 0.20 10.62
CA LEU A 5 -3.23 -0.04 9.87
C LEU A 5 -3.57 -0.77 8.58
N ILE A 6 -3.24 -0.19 7.43
CA ILE A 6 -3.57 -0.73 6.12
C ILE A 6 -2.31 -1.16 5.40
N ARG A 7 -2.26 -2.42 4.98
CA ARG A 7 -1.25 -2.95 4.06
C ARG A 7 -1.84 -2.97 2.65
N PHE A 8 -1.14 -2.35 1.70
CA PHE A 8 -1.52 -2.41 0.29
C PHE A 8 -0.80 -3.55 -0.43
N ALA A 9 -1.54 -4.55 -0.87
CA ALA A 9 -1.03 -5.62 -1.72
C ALA A 9 -1.04 -5.21 -3.20
N LYS A 10 0.04 -5.54 -3.91
CA LYS A 10 0.24 -5.16 -5.31
C LYS A 10 -0.40 -6.14 -6.29
N ARG A 11 -0.60 -7.41 -5.89
CA ARG A 11 -1.16 -8.45 -6.75
C ARG A 11 -2.34 -9.14 -6.09
N LEU A 12 -3.55 -8.63 -6.36
CA LEU A 12 -4.81 -9.20 -5.81
C LEU A 12 -4.90 -10.72 -5.98
N ALA A 13 -4.58 -11.24 -7.16
CA ALA A 13 -4.64 -12.68 -7.45
C ALA A 13 -3.83 -13.55 -6.48
N ALA A 14 -2.72 -13.02 -5.93
CA ALA A 14 -1.90 -13.75 -4.97
C ALA A 14 -2.60 -13.95 -3.62
N TRP A 15 -3.62 -13.14 -3.30
CA TRP A 15 -4.35 -13.15 -2.04
C TRP A 15 -5.76 -13.76 -2.13
N GLU A 16 -6.20 -14.11 -3.34
CA GLU A 16 -7.50 -14.74 -3.62
C GLU A 16 -7.41 -16.26 -3.77
N ALA A 17 -6.21 -16.80 -4.04
CA ALA A 17 -5.97 -18.24 -4.09
C ALA A 17 -5.22 -18.70 -2.83
N ASP A 18 -5.31 -20.00 -2.52
CA ASP A 18 -4.55 -20.68 -1.46
C ASP A 18 -3.06 -20.77 -1.84
N HIS A 19 -2.40 -19.62 -1.98
CA HIS A 19 -0.98 -19.55 -2.24
C HIS A 19 -0.19 -19.95 -0.98
N PRO A 20 0.89 -20.73 -1.14
CA PRO A 20 1.83 -20.97 -0.04
C PRO A 20 2.36 -19.66 0.53
N ILE A 21 2.52 -19.59 1.85
CA ILE A 21 3.00 -18.40 2.56
C ILE A 21 4.38 -17.95 2.05
N GLU A 22 5.24 -18.90 1.70
CA GLU A 22 6.57 -18.64 1.16
C GLU A 22 6.52 -18.00 -0.23
N GLU A 23 5.50 -18.34 -1.04
CA GLU A 23 5.28 -17.71 -2.34
C GLU A 23 4.78 -16.28 -2.16
N LEU A 24 3.80 -16.06 -1.28
CA LEU A 24 3.32 -14.74 -0.89
C LEU A 24 4.46 -13.85 -0.39
N GLN A 25 5.33 -14.39 0.47
CA GLN A 25 6.51 -13.70 0.96
C GLN A 25 7.40 -13.24 -0.19
N ARG A 26 7.75 -14.14 -1.11
CA ARG A 26 8.63 -13.85 -2.25
C ARG A 26 8.05 -12.83 -3.24
N ILE A 27 6.73 -12.68 -3.28
CA ILE A 27 6.04 -11.79 -4.21
C ILE A 27 5.78 -10.41 -3.59
N GLU A 28 5.31 -10.36 -2.34
CA GLU A 28 4.80 -9.15 -1.69
C GLU A 28 5.66 -8.63 -0.52
N PHE A 29 6.50 -9.48 0.09
CA PHE A 29 7.30 -9.18 1.29
C PHE A 29 8.77 -9.46 1.07
N ARG A 30 9.34 -8.78 0.07
CA ARG A 30 10.77 -8.82 -0.22
C ARG A 30 11.35 -7.43 -0.40
N ASN A 31 12.58 -7.29 0.05
CA ASN A 31 13.42 -6.15 -0.25
C ASN A 31 13.89 -6.17 -1.71
N ARG A 32 14.50 -5.06 -2.15
CA ARG A 32 15.04 -4.93 -3.50
C ARG A 32 16.16 -5.93 -3.82
N ASP A 33 16.90 -6.36 -2.81
CA ASP A 33 17.94 -7.39 -2.90
C ASP A 33 17.38 -8.82 -2.91
N GLY A 34 16.06 -8.99 -2.76
CA GLY A 34 15.39 -10.28 -2.73
C GLY A 34 15.32 -10.91 -1.33
N SER A 35 15.91 -10.30 -0.30
CA SER A 35 15.78 -10.75 1.09
C SER A 35 14.35 -10.55 1.63
N PRO A 36 13.91 -11.32 2.64
CA PRO A 36 12.62 -11.12 3.28
C PRO A 36 12.47 -9.71 3.87
N ASP A 37 11.31 -9.10 3.67
CA ASP A 37 10.97 -7.79 4.25
C ASP A 37 10.46 -7.95 5.69
N LEU A 38 11.33 -7.68 6.67
CA LEU A 38 11.00 -7.72 8.09
C LEU A 38 10.45 -6.39 8.63
N ARG A 39 10.24 -5.40 7.75
CA ARG A 39 9.68 -4.09 8.08
C ARG A 39 8.58 -3.69 7.08
N PRO A 40 7.54 -4.52 6.88
CA PRO A 40 6.53 -4.24 5.89
C PRO A 40 5.83 -2.92 6.18
N SER A 41 5.73 -2.10 5.14
CA SER A 41 5.07 -0.80 5.18
C SER A 41 3.55 -0.95 5.32
N VAL A 42 2.99 -0.26 6.30
CA VAL A 42 1.54 -0.12 6.52
C VAL A 42 1.19 1.37 6.68
N TYR A 43 -0.09 1.70 6.60
CA TYR A 43 -0.57 3.08 6.66
C TYR A 43 -1.67 3.22 7.71
N GLU A 44 -1.50 4.14 8.65
CA GLU A 44 -2.51 4.44 9.66
C GLU A 44 -3.57 5.40 9.08
N LEU A 45 -4.67 4.83 8.59
CA LEU A 45 -5.68 5.53 7.78
C LEU A 45 -7.07 5.42 8.40
N ASP A 46 -7.94 6.37 8.06
CA ASP A 46 -9.38 6.11 8.10
C ASP A 46 -9.75 5.05 7.04
N VAL A 47 -10.67 4.15 7.37
CA VAL A 47 -11.09 3.05 6.49
C VAL A 47 -12.14 3.48 5.46
N SER A 48 -12.36 4.78 5.29
CA SER A 48 -13.20 5.29 4.22
C SER A 48 -12.55 5.04 2.86
N HIS A 49 -13.36 4.56 1.91
CA HIS A 49 -12.87 4.21 0.57
C HIS A 49 -12.09 5.34 -0.13
N PRO A 50 -12.49 6.63 -0.05
CA PRO A 50 -11.70 7.73 -0.61
C PRO A 50 -10.29 7.85 0.00
N ALA A 51 -10.13 7.65 1.31
CA ALA A 51 -8.83 7.71 1.97
C ALA A 51 -7.92 6.55 1.52
N LEU A 52 -8.49 5.36 1.31
CA LEU A 52 -7.76 4.21 0.78
C LEU A 52 -7.27 4.45 -0.65
N VAL A 53 -8.15 5.00 -1.52
CA VAL A 53 -7.80 5.37 -2.90
C VAL A 53 -6.67 6.42 -2.91
N GLN A 54 -6.80 7.49 -2.12
CA GLN A 54 -5.79 8.53 -2.00
C GLN A 54 -4.44 7.95 -1.56
N ALA A 55 -4.42 7.20 -0.46
CA ALA A 55 -3.19 6.63 0.08
C ALA A 55 -2.50 5.71 -0.92
N TYR A 56 -3.26 4.84 -1.61
CA TYR A 56 -2.68 3.97 -2.62
C TYR A 56 -2.15 4.75 -3.83
N ALA A 57 -2.89 5.75 -4.31
CA ALA A 57 -2.49 6.57 -5.44
C ALA A 57 -1.17 7.30 -5.17
N GLU A 58 -1.06 7.94 -4.02
CA GLU A 58 0.15 8.65 -3.61
C GLU A 58 1.31 7.68 -3.35
N HIS A 59 1.05 6.50 -2.74
CA HIS A 59 2.06 5.47 -2.53
C HIS A 59 2.62 4.97 -3.87
N ALA A 60 1.76 4.62 -4.81
CA ALA A 60 2.17 4.13 -6.13
C ALA A 60 2.91 5.20 -6.92
N ALA A 61 2.48 6.47 -6.83
CA ALA A 61 3.14 7.58 -7.50
C ALA A 61 4.53 7.88 -6.90
N ALA A 62 4.65 7.91 -5.57
CA ALA A 62 5.92 8.10 -4.86
C ALA A 62 6.92 6.97 -5.15
N ALA A 63 6.43 5.72 -5.20
CA ALA A 63 7.23 4.55 -5.53
C ALA A 63 7.51 4.38 -7.04
N GLU A 64 6.97 5.26 -7.88
CA GLU A 64 7.08 5.23 -9.35
C GLU A 64 6.60 3.90 -9.97
N ILE A 65 5.53 3.35 -9.40
CA ILE A 65 4.89 2.09 -9.80
C ILE A 65 3.70 2.40 -10.72
N ASP A 66 3.52 1.62 -11.79
CA ASP A 66 2.26 1.63 -12.52
C ASP A 66 1.21 0.83 -11.74
N PRO A 67 0.09 1.44 -11.31
CA PRO A 67 -0.89 0.74 -10.51
C PRO A 67 -1.46 -0.46 -11.28
N PRO A 68 -1.64 -1.61 -10.63
CA PRO A 68 -2.28 -2.78 -11.23
C PRO A 68 -3.74 -2.45 -11.56
N THR A 69 -4.40 -3.28 -12.40
CA THR A 69 -5.84 -3.17 -12.65
C THR A 69 -6.65 -3.09 -11.36
N THR A 70 -6.20 -3.86 -10.37
CA THR A 70 -6.81 -3.92 -9.05
C THR A 70 -5.75 -4.08 -7.98
N ALA A 71 -5.83 -3.26 -6.94
CA ALA A 71 -5.03 -3.34 -5.73
C ALA A 71 -5.93 -3.70 -4.55
N LEU A 72 -5.33 -4.24 -3.49
CA LEU A 72 -6.05 -4.65 -2.29
C LEU A 72 -5.52 -3.88 -1.07
N ALA A 73 -6.42 -3.20 -0.38
CA ALA A 73 -6.18 -2.68 0.96
C ALA A 73 -6.58 -3.76 1.98
N ILE A 74 -5.64 -4.19 2.81
CA ILE A 74 -5.85 -5.20 3.84
C ILE A 74 -5.65 -4.52 5.19
N ASP A 75 -6.61 -4.67 6.09
CA ASP A 75 -6.50 -4.18 7.46
C ASP A 75 -5.54 -5.07 8.27
N ALA A 76 -4.33 -4.57 8.46
CA ALA A 76 -3.24 -5.18 9.22
C ALA A 76 -3.27 -4.79 10.71
N SER A 77 -4.37 -4.26 11.23
CA SER A 77 -4.47 -3.88 12.64
C SER A 77 -4.46 -5.14 13.51
N ASN A 78 -3.36 -5.37 14.19
CA ASN A 78 -3.25 -6.41 15.22
C ASN A 78 -2.57 -5.80 16.45
N PRO A 79 -3.24 -5.71 17.61
CA PRO A 79 -2.67 -5.09 18.81
C PRO A 79 -1.44 -5.82 19.36
N ALA A 80 -1.20 -7.08 18.97
CA ALA A 80 0.01 -7.81 19.33
C ALA A 80 1.23 -7.41 18.48
N ARG A 81 1.02 -6.72 17.35
CA ARG A 81 2.07 -6.29 16.43
C ARG A 81 2.51 -4.87 16.76
N THR A 82 3.80 -4.68 16.98
CA THR A 82 4.37 -3.34 17.13
C THR A 82 4.48 -2.68 15.75
N SER A 83 3.94 -1.47 15.62
CA SER A 83 4.20 -0.60 14.48
C SER A 83 4.80 0.72 14.93
N VAL A 84 5.66 1.31 14.10
CA VAL A 84 6.32 2.59 14.39
C VAL A 84 6.12 3.58 13.24
N PRO A 85 5.97 4.89 13.53
CA PRO A 85 6.07 5.93 12.51
C PRO A 85 7.42 5.88 11.81
N THR A 86 7.38 5.75 10.49
CA THR A 86 8.55 5.87 9.62
C THR A 86 8.22 6.95 8.60
N PRO A 87 8.53 8.23 8.86
CA PRO A 87 8.39 9.26 7.84
C PRO A 87 9.40 8.95 6.73
N GLY A 88 8.94 8.26 5.68
CA GLY A 88 9.76 7.99 4.51
C GLY A 88 10.09 9.27 3.75
N SER A 89 10.88 9.14 2.68
CA SER A 89 11.09 10.21 1.68
C SER A 89 9.89 10.39 0.73
N ALA A 90 8.68 10.07 1.22
CA ALA A 90 7.48 10.09 0.41
C ALA A 90 7.22 11.51 -0.10
N LYS A 91 6.90 11.64 -1.39
CA LYS A 91 6.71 12.92 -2.07
C LYS A 91 5.35 13.59 -1.75
N PHE A 92 4.60 12.99 -0.84
CA PHE A 92 3.23 13.36 -0.49
C PHE A 92 3.08 13.37 1.02
N SER A 93 2.65 14.50 1.56
CA SER A 93 2.44 14.76 2.98
C SER A 93 1.49 13.73 3.62
N PHE A 94 0.37 13.44 2.97
CA PHE A 94 -0.66 12.56 3.51
C PHE A 94 -0.14 11.14 3.79
N ILE A 95 0.48 10.48 2.80
CA ILE A 95 1.08 9.16 3.05
C ILE A 95 2.32 9.21 3.93
N MET A 96 3.09 10.31 3.94
CA MET A 96 4.25 10.47 4.82
C MET A 96 3.82 10.46 6.29
N GLU A 97 2.75 11.18 6.63
CA GLU A 97 2.20 11.23 7.99
C GLU A 97 1.54 9.91 8.40
N ALA A 98 0.90 9.22 7.45
CA ALA A 98 0.25 7.94 7.69
C ALA A 98 1.21 6.74 7.72
N HIS A 99 2.42 6.85 7.16
CA HIS A 99 3.32 5.71 6.99
C HIS A 99 3.80 5.18 8.34
N ARG A 100 3.62 3.87 8.52
CA ARG A 100 4.14 3.08 9.62
C ARG A 100 4.86 1.85 9.05
N GLU A 101 5.73 1.26 9.85
CA GLU A 101 6.29 -0.07 9.57
C GLU A 101 5.93 -1.01 10.71
N VAL A 102 5.52 -2.23 10.38
CA VAL A 102 5.40 -3.31 11.36
C VAL A 102 6.79 -3.88 11.63
N LEU A 103 7.17 -4.02 12.90
CA LEU A 103 8.48 -4.55 13.27
C LEU A 103 8.40 -6.06 13.46
N LEU A 104 8.99 -6.81 12.53
CA LEU A 104 9.05 -8.27 12.59
C LEU A 104 10.43 -8.72 13.06
N LYS A 105 10.47 -9.76 13.89
CA LYS A 105 11.71 -10.26 14.51
C LYS A 105 12.57 -11.03 13.53
N ASP A 106 11.93 -11.89 12.75
CA ASP A 106 12.56 -12.87 11.87
C ASP A 106 11.57 -13.34 10.79
N VAL A 107 11.99 -14.33 10.00
CA VAL A 107 11.21 -14.88 8.89
C VAL A 107 9.96 -15.63 9.37
N ASP A 108 10.03 -16.33 10.51
CA ASP A 108 8.88 -17.04 11.06
C ASP A 108 7.81 -16.03 11.51
N ASP A 109 8.24 -14.91 12.09
CA ASP A 109 7.38 -13.80 12.47
C ASP A 109 6.72 -13.14 11.25
N LEU A 110 7.45 -13.04 10.14
CA LEU A 110 6.90 -12.61 8.85
C LEU A 110 5.88 -13.59 8.28
N HIS A 111 6.15 -14.90 8.34
CA HIS A 111 5.18 -15.91 7.90
C HIS A 111 3.89 -15.86 8.71
N ALA A 112 4.01 -15.71 10.04
CA ALA A 112 2.86 -15.50 10.90
C ALA A 112 2.08 -14.23 10.52
N PHE A 113 2.76 -13.14 10.22
CA PHE A 113 2.11 -11.90 9.76
C PHE A 113 1.38 -12.09 8.41
N ILE A 114 1.99 -12.79 7.45
CA ILE A 114 1.34 -13.08 6.16
C ILE A 114 0.11 -13.97 6.37
N LEU A 115 0.20 -14.97 7.25
CA LEU A 115 -0.92 -15.85 7.58
C LEU A 115 -2.09 -15.06 8.20
N GLU A 116 -1.81 -14.16 9.14
CA GLU A 116 -2.81 -13.25 9.74
C GLU A 116 -3.56 -12.46 8.66
N LEU A 117 -2.83 -11.80 7.75
CA LEU A 117 -3.41 -11.03 6.65
C LEU A 117 -4.22 -11.92 5.67
N SER A 118 -3.77 -13.15 5.46
CA SER A 118 -4.39 -14.10 4.52
C SER A 118 -5.68 -14.71 5.06
N GLN A 119 -5.77 -14.89 6.38
CA GLN A 119 -6.94 -15.44 7.06
C GLN A 119 -8.00 -14.39 7.41
N ASP A 120 -7.68 -13.10 7.23
CA ASP A 120 -8.62 -12.03 7.55
C ASP A 120 -9.91 -12.11 6.71
N PRO A 121 -11.09 -11.89 7.35
CA PRO A 121 -12.38 -11.95 6.67
C PRO A 121 -12.49 -10.87 5.59
N SER A 122 -13.32 -11.10 4.57
CA SER A 122 -13.51 -10.18 3.43
C SER A 122 -13.87 -8.75 3.85
N GLU A 123 -14.50 -8.57 5.01
CA GLU A 123 -14.87 -7.27 5.58
C GLU A 123 -13.66 -6.40 6.00
N ARG A 124 -12.49 -7.02 6.20
CA ARG A 124 -11.22 -6.35 6.49
C ARG A 124 -10.40 -6.04 5.23
N ARG A 125 -10.98 -6.27 4.06
CA ARG A 125 -10.36 -6.07 2.77
C ARG A 125 -11.18 -5.07 1.95
N SER A 126 -10.49 -4.21 1.20
CA SER A 126 -11.11 -3.27 0.30
C SER A 126 -10.39 -3.25 -1.03
N THR A 127 -11.16 -3.41 -2.09
CA THR A 127 -10.64 -3.43 -3.46
C THR A 127 -10.53 -2.02 -3.99
N ILE A 128 -9.36 -1.66 -4.54
CA ILE A 128 -9.10 -0.36 -5.17
C ILE A 128 -8.84 -0.59 -6.65
N ARG A 129 -9.63 0.03 -7.52
CA ARG A 129 -9.48 -0.13 -8.98
C ARG A 129 -8.53 0.90 -9.55
N LYS A 130 -7.78 0.52 -10.59
CA LYS A 130 -6.91 1.44 -11.36
C LYS A 130 -7.65 2.70 -11.80
N ALA A 131 -8.89 2.55 -12.26
CA ALA A 131 -9.70 3.68 -12.72
C ALA A 131 -9.91 4.74 -11.63
N GLU A 132 -10.10 4.32 -10.37
CA GLU A 132 -10.30 5.21 -9.23
C GLU A 132 -9.02 5.96 -8.87
N ILE A 133 -7.88 5.24 -8.90
CA ILE A 133 -6.54 5.81 -8.69
C ILE A 133 -6.25 6.89 -9.74
N LEU A 134 -6.51 6.60 -11.01
CA LEU A 134 -6.29 7.54 -12.11
C LEU A 134 -7.25 8.72 -12.04
N ALA A 135 -8.52 8.50 -11.67
CA ALA A 135 -9.50 9.56 -11.49
C ALA A 135 -9.09 10.51 -10.36
N TYR A 136 -8.65 9.97 -9.22
CA TYR A 136 -8.11 10.76 -8.11
C TYR A 136 -6.93 11.63 -8.55
N ALA A 137 -5.91 11.02 -9.18
CA ALA A 137 -4.71 11.74 -9.61
C ALA A 137 -5.03 12.85 -10.62
N ARG A 138 -5.93 12.60 -11.58
CA ARG A 138 -6.40 13.63 -12.54
C ARG A 138 -7.10 14.78 -11.84
N ALA A 139 -8.02 14.49 -10.92
CA ALA A 139 -8.73 15.52 -10.17
C ALA A 139 -7.77 16.39 -9.34
N ARG A 140 -6.71 15.83 -8.76
CA ARG A 140 -5.68 16.60 -8.03
C ARG A 140 -4.88 17.51 -8.96
N LEU A 141 -4.49 17.02 -10.14
CA LEU A 141 -3.80 17.85 -11.15
C LEU A 141 -4.69 18.97 -11.70
N GLU A 142 -5.96 18.70 -11.97
CA GLU A 142 -6.93 19.71 -12.40
C GLU A 142 -7.14 20.79 -11.31
N ALA A 143 -7.05 20.40 -10.04
CA ALA A 143 -7.11 21.31 -8.91
C ALA A 143 -5.80 22.08 -8.64
N GLY A 144 -4.74 21.85 -9.42
CA GLY A 144 -3.44 22.50 -9.23
C GLY A 144 -2.73 22.09 -7.94
N ASP A 145 -2.88 20.82 -7.53
CA ASP A 145 -2.17 20.28 -6.36
C ASP A 145 -0.65 20.28 -6.60
N PRO A 146 0.13 21.00 -5.77
CA PRO A 146 1.56 21.14 -5.97
C PRO A 146 2.35 19.83 -5.77
N GLU A 147 1.90 18.92 -4.91
CA GLU A 147 2.56 17.62 -4.70
C GLU A 147 2.36 16.74 -5.93
N TRP A 148 1.13 16.70 -6.47
CA TRP A 148 0.83 15.98 -7.70
C TRP A 148 1.52 16.57 -8.92
N ASP A 149 1.56 17.91 -9.04
CA ASP A 149 2.29 18.59 -10.11
C ASP A 149 3.77 18.25 -10.08
N ALA A 150 4.40 18.30 -8.90
CA ALA A 150 5.81 17.97 -8.72
C ALA A 150 6.13 16.55 -9.20
N VAL A 151 5.29 15.56 -8.86
CA VAL A 151 5.56 14.18 -9.29
C VAL A 151 5.18 13.92 -10.73
N SER A 152 4.16 14.59 -11.29
CA SER A 152 3.63 14.35 -12.64
C SER A 152 4.68 14.52 -13.76
N THR A 153 5.71 15.31 -13.47
CA THR A 153 6.86 15.54 -14.37
C THR A 153 7.80 14.34 -14.46
N SER A 154 7.72 13.37 -13.53
CA SER A 154 8.56 12.18 -13.53
C SER A 154 8.32 11.34 -14.81
N PRO A 155 9.38 10.98 -15.57
CA PRO A 155 9.25 10.15 -16.76
C PRO A 155 8.54 8.81 -16.52
N LYS A 156 8.61 8.27 -15.30
CA LYS A 156 7.98 6.99 -14.97
C LYS A 156 6.48 7.10 -14.72
N LEU A 157 5.98 8.27 -14.29
CA LEU A 157 4.53 8.51 -14.15
C LEU A 157 3.83 8.80 -15.47
N LYS A 158 4.57 9.05 -16.56
CA LYS A 158 3.98 9.13 -17.92
C LYS A 158 3.19 7.87 -18.29
N LYS A 159 3.51 6.71 -17.71
CA LYS A 159 2.79 5.44 -17.90
C LYS A 159 1.33 5.49 -17.43
N TRP A 160 1.02 6.38 -16.47
CA TRP A 160 -0.32 6.50 -15.91
C TRP A 160 -1.30 7.17 -16.88
N LYS A 161 -0.80 7.83 -17.95
CA LYS A 161 -1.63 8.54 -18.95
C LYS A 161 -2.68 9.44 -18.28
N LEU A 162 -2.18 10.31 -17.39
CA LEU A 162 -2.99 11.29 -16.66
C LEU A 162 -3.41 12.48 -17.55
N LYS A 163 -2.84 12.58 -18.75
CA LYS A 163 -3.19 13.52 -19.83
C LYS A 163 -3.46 12.73 -21.11
#